data_AF-A0A7J6VUQ7-F1
#
_entry.id   AF-A0A7J6VUQ7-F1
#
_cell.length_a   1.000
_cell.length_b   1.000
_cell.length_c   1.000
_cell.angle_alpha   90.00
_cell.angle_beta   90.00
_cell.angle_gamma   90.00
#
_symmetry.space_group_name_H-M   'P 1'
#
loop_
_entity.id
_entity.type
_entity.pdbx_description
1 polymer ?
#
loop_
_entity_poly.entity_id
_entity_poly.type
_entity_poly.pdbx_seq_one_letter_code
_entity_poly.pdbx_strand_id
1 'polypeptide(L)'
;MVAPWHYLSGRVRNGPPAFEAAHGENVWKYASKHPELSELISGAMACDARVSVPAIVNGCAGFFDGINIIVDVGGAKGTALGVLVKAFPWIKDKGMVIIVEAVIREDEDSKFKYVGLMLDMIMLAHTNNGKERTEEEWGSILTKAGFSRFTVKPIHAVQSVIIAYPC
;
A
#
# COMPACT_ATOMS: atom_id res chain seq x y z
N MET A 1 -16.80 -3.44 -10.08
CA MET A 1 -16.32 -3.20 -8.70
C MET A 1 -17.34 -3.52 -7.60
N VAL A 2 -18.66 -3.47 -7.83
CA VAL A 2 -19.63 -3.77 -6.75
C VAL A 2 -19.85 -5.27 -6.52
N ALA A 3 -19.72 -6.10 -7.57
CA ALA A 3 -20.04 -7.52 -7.51
C ALA A 3 -19.37 -8.30 -6.35
N PRO A 4 -18.07 -8.14 -6.04
CA PRO A 4 -17.43 -8.84 -4.92
C PRO A 4 -18.10 -8.61 -3.58
N TRP A 5 -18.68 -7.43 -3.33
CA TRP A 5 -19.32 -7.11 -2.04
C TRP A 5 -20.54 -8.00 -1.75
N HIS A 6 -21.26 -8.47 -2.78
CA HIS A 6 -22.38 -9.40 -2.60
C HIS A 6 -21.93 -10.79 -2.08
N TYR A 7 -20.65 -11.13 -2.26
CA TYR A 7 -20.07 -12.40 -1.83
C TYR A 7 -19.32 -12.30 -0.49
N LEU A 8 -19.28 -11.11 0.13
CA LEU A 8 -18.58 -10.87 1.38
C LEU A 8 -19.10 -11.76 2.52
N SER A 9 -20.42 -11.98 2.59
CA SER A 9 -21.01 -12.88 3.60
C SER A 9 -20.54 -14.33 3.46
N GLY A 10 -20.23 -14.76 2.23
CA GLY A 10 -19.61 -16.06 1.96
C GLY A 10 -18.18 -16.10 2.47
N ARG A 11 -17.40 -15.05 2.20
CA ARG A 11 -16.02 -14.93 2.69
C ARG A 11 -15.92 -14.99 4.21
N VAL A 12 -16.81 -14.30 4.93
CA VAL A 12 -16.87 -14.33 6.41
C VAL A 12 -17.16 -15.74 6.94
N ARG A 13 -17.90 -16.55 6.20
CA ARG A 13 -18.20 -17.96 6.55
C ARG A 13 -17.14 -18.93 6.02
N ASN A 14 -15.90 -18.47 5.85
CA ASN A 14 -14.76 -19.25 5.32
C ASN A 14 -14.95 -19.71 3.86
N GLY A 15 -15.77 -19.01 3.08
CA GLY A 15 -15.88 -19.20 1.63
C GLY A 15 -14.64 -18.69 0.88
N PRO A 16 -14.63 -18.86 -0.46
CA PRO A 16 -13.56 -18.33 -1.29
C PRO A 16 -13.47 -16.80 -1.18
N PRO A 17 -12.34 -16.19 -1.58
CA PRO A 17 -12.23 -14.74 -1.72
C PRO A 17 -13.39 -14.16 -2.51
N ALA A 18 -13.92 -13.02 -2.05
CA ALA A 18 -15.18 -12.51 -2.58
C ALA A 18 -15.08 -12.10 -4.06
N PHE A 19 -13.92 -11.59 -4.49
CA PHE A 19 -13.65 -11.32 -5.90
C PHE A 19 -13.63 -12.60 -6.74
N GLU A 20 -12.95 -13.66 -6.26
CA GLU A 20 -12.91 -14.95 -6.95
C GLU A 20 -14.30 -15.58 -7.05
N ALA A 21 -15.12 -15.45 -6.01
CA ALA A 21 -16.50 -15.93 -6.02
C ALA A 21 -17.36 -15.22 -7.08
N ALA A 22 -17.10 -13.93 -7.31
CA ALA A 22 -17.82 -13.11 -8.29
C ALA A 22 -17.30 -13.29 -9.73
N HIS A 23 -16.01 -13.56 -9.91
CA HIS A 23 -15.33 -13.46 -11.21
C HIS A 23 -14.60 -14.74 -11.64
N GLY A 24 -14.52 -15.76 -10.79
CA GLY A 24 -13.88 -17.06 -11.07
C GLY A 24 -12.36 -17.08 -10.95
N GLU A 25 -11.72 -15.94 -10.73
CA GLU A 25 -10.26 -15.81 -10.56
C GLU A 25 -9.88 -14.59 -9.74
N ASN A 26 -8.62 -14.51 -9.27
CA ASN A 26 -8.16 -13.39 -8.46
C ASN A 26 -8.09 -12.09 -9.28
N VAL A 27 -8.19 -10.96 -8.58
CA VAL A 27 -8.25 -9.62 -9.18
C VAL A 27 -7.10 -9.32 -10.14
N TRP A 28 -5.89 -9.80 -9.88
CA TRP A 28 -4.72 -9.52 -10.72
C TRP A 28 -4.76 -10.31 -12.03
N LYS A 29 -5.14 -11.60 -11.96
CA LYS A 29 -5.31 -12.45 -13.13
C LYS A 29 -6.53 -12.05 -13.97
N TYR A 30 -7.58 -11.56 -13.31
CA TYR A 30 -8.71 -10.95 -13.99
C TYR A 30 -8.27 -9.65 -14.69
N ALA A 31 -7.63 -8.72 -13.97
CA ALA A 31 -7.19 -7.44 -14.52
C ALA A 31 -6.20 -7.60 -15.70
N SER A 32 -5.38 -8.65 -15.74
CA SER A 32 -4.49 -8.90 -16.88
C SER A 32 -5.23 -9.26 -18.18
N LYS A 33 -6.48 -9.71 -18.07
CA LYS A 33 -7.38 -10.01 -19.21
C LYS A 33 -8.38 -8.89 -19.49
N HIS A 34 -8.49 -7.93 -18.58
CA HIS A 34 -9.48 -6.85 -18.58
C HIS A 34 -8.76 -5.49 -18.49
N PRO A 35 -8.25 -4.95 -19.61
CA PRO A 35 -7.46 -3.72 -19.64
C PRO A 35 -8.17 -2.54 -18.96
N GLU A 36 -9.49 -2.44 -19.09
CA GLU A 36 -10.31 -1.42 -18.46
C GLU A 36 -10.22 -1.44 -16.93
N LEU A 37 -10.15 -2.63 -16.33
CA LEU A 37 -9.97 -2.77 -14.89
C LEU A 37 -8.53 -2.46 -14.49
N SER A 38 -7.55 -2.90 -15.28
CA SER A 38 -6.13 -2.60 -15.04
C SER A 38 -5.87 -1.08 -15.07
N GLU A 39 -6.47 -0.39 -16.03
CA GLU A 39 -6.40 1.07 -16.15
C GLU A 39 -7.10 1.77 -14.99
N LEU A 40 -8.27 1.29 -14.58
CA LEU A 40 -9.00 1.82 -13.42
C LEU A 40 -8.16 1.70 -12.14
N ILE A 41 -7.60 0.52 -11.86
CA ILE A 41 -6.75 0.27 -10.70
C ILE A 41 -5.52 1.19 -10.76
N SER A 42 -4.82 1.22 -11.90
CA SER A 42 -3.63 2.05 -12.08
C SER A 42 -3.94 3.54 -11.92
N GLY A 43 -5.10 3.99 -12.40
CA GLY A 43 -5.58 5.37 -12.26
C GLY A 43 -5.89 5.73 -10.80
N ALA A 44 -6.51 4.82 -10.06
CA ALA A 44 -6.76 4.97 -8.63
C ALA A 44 -5.44 5.07 -7.85
N MET A 45 -4.48 4.18 -8.10
CA MET A 45 -3.15 4.21 -7.48
C MET A 45 -2.38 5.50 -7.80
N ALA A 46 -2.45 5.97 -9.05
CA ALA A 46 -1.84 7.24 -9.44
C ALA A 46 -2.53 8.44 -8.75
N CYS A 47 -3.84 8.36 -8.51
CA CYS A 47 -4.58 9.39 -7.78
C CYS A 47 -4.16 9.46 -6.32
N ASP A 48 -4.05 8.30 -5.67
CA ASP A 48 -3.56 8.22 -4.30
C ASP A 48 -2.12 8.74 -4.18
N ALA A 49 -1.22 8.32 -5.07
CA ALA A 49 0.17 8.77 -5.10
C ALA A 49 0.31 10.29 -5.24
N ARG A 50 -0.60 10.96 -5.98
CA ARG A 50 -0.60 12.43 -6.10
C ARG A 50 -0.90 13.15 -4.79
N VAL A 51 -1.52 12.47 -3.82
CA VAL A 51 -1.81 13.02 -2.48
C VAL A 51 -0.75 12.59 -1.47
N SER A 52 -0.42 11.29 -1.45
CA SER A 52 0.48 10.72 -0.45
C SER A 52 1.93 11.14 -0.68
N VAL A 53 2.42 11.17 -1.94
CA VAL A 53 3.84 11.46 -2.20
C VAL A 53 4.25 12.89 -1.84
N PRO A 54 3.47 13.95 -2.14
CA PRO A 54 3.79 15.28 -1.61
C PRO A 54 3.84 15.35 -0.08
N ALA A 55 2.97 14.60 0.62
CA ALA A 55 3.01 14.52 2.08
C ALA A 55 4.28 13.81 2.58
N ILE A 56 4.77 12.80 1.86
CA ILE A 56 6.08 12.17 2.10
C ILE A 56 7.20 13.17 1.90
N VAL A 57 7.23 13.87 0.76
CA VAL A 57 8.29 14.83 0.45
C VAL A 57 8.36 15.92 1.53
N ASN A 58 7.22 16.46 1.95
CA ASN A 58 7.18 17.53 2.96
C ASN A 58 7.43 17.04 4.39
N GLY A 59 6.90 15.86 4.76
CA GLY A 59 6.98 15.34 6.13
C GLY A 59 8.21 14.48 6.40
N CYS A 60 8.83 13.94 5.37
CA CYS A 60 9.84 12.89 5.47
C CYS A 60 11.10 13.15 4.62
N ALA A 61 11.34 14.38 4.13
CA ALA A 61 12.51 14.71 3.31
C ALA A 61 13.83 14.16 3.88
N GLY A 62 14.08 14.39 5.18
CA GLY A 62 15.32 13.94 5.83
C GLY A 62 15.54 12.42 5.86
N PHE A 63 14.52 11.60 5.58
CA PHE A 63 14.72 10.17 5.40
C PHE A 63 15.36 9.82 4.07
N PHE A 64 15.23 10.69 3.06
CA PHE A 64 15.83 10.51 1.75
C PHE A 64 17.26 11.04 1.67
N ASP A 65 17.76 11.65 2.75
CA ASP A 65 19.13 12.13 2.83
C ASP A 65 20.13 10.96 2.78
N GLY A 66 21.08 11.04 1.86
CA GLY A 66 22.06 9.97 1.64
C GLY A 66 21.48 8.70 0.98
N ILE A 67 20.17 8.65 0.76
CA ILE A 67 19.57 7.63 -0.10
C ILE A 67 19.94 7.97 -1.52
N ASN A 68 20.80 7.13 -2.07
CA ASN A 68 21.12 7.23 -3.48
C ASN A 68 20.13 6.39 -4.29
N ILE A 69 19.25 5.57 -3.70
CA ILE A 69 18.43 4.63 -4.48
C ILE A 69 17.11 4.27 -3.81
N ILE A 70 16.07 4.27 -4.64
CA ILE A 70 14.75 3.77 -4.31
C ILE A 70 14.30 2.69 -5.33
N VAL A 71 13.60 1.67 -4.85
CA VAL A 71 12.89 0.70 -5.69
C VAL A 71 11.41 0.77 -5.35
N ASP A 72 10.58 1.06 -6.34
CA ASP A 72 9.12 1.13 -6.22
C ASP A 72 8.50 -0.24 -6.60
N VAL A 73 8.44 -1.15 -5.62
CA VAL A 73 7.87 -2.49 -5.83
C VAL A 73 6.35 -2.38 -5.92
N GLY A 74 5.79 -2.72 -7.07
CA GLY A 74 4.35 -2.58 -7.30
C GLY A 74 3.92 -1.16 -7.70
N GLY A 75 4.86 -0.30 -8.13
CA GLY A 75 4.62 1.11 -8.47
C GLY A 75 3.67 1.41 -9.64
N ALA A 76 2.97 0.41 -10.18
CA ALA A 76 2.06 0.52 -11.32
C ALA A 76 2.68 1.29 -12.50
N LYS A 77 2.17 2.50 -12.80
CA LYS A 77 2.67 3.36 -13.88
C LYS A 77 3.89 4.23 -13.49
N GLY A 78 4.48 4.01 -12.31
CA GLY A 78 5.65 4.75 -11.81
C GLY A 78 5.37 6.19 -11.40
N THR A 79 4.10 6.54 -11.10
CA THR A 79 3.72 7.90 -10.72
C THR A 79 4.43 8.34 -9.42
N ALA A 80 4.48 7.45 -8.42
CA ALA A 80 5.12 7.76 -7.14
C ALA A 80 6.63 7.96 -7.31
N LEU A 81 7.31 7.00 -7.93
CA LEU A 81 8.74 7.09 -8.26
C LEU A 81 9.07 8.37 -9.04
N GLY A 82 8.26 8.71 -10.06
CA GLY A 82 8.46 9.90 -10.88
C GLY A 82 8.37 11.22 -10.11
N VAL A 83 7.54 11.29 -9.06
CA VAL A 83 7.47 12.46 -8.17
C VAL A 83 8.65 12.47 -7.20
N LEU A 84 9.02 11.32 -6.62
CA LEU A 84 10.13 11.21 -5.67
C LEU A 84 11.49 11.56 -6.31
N VAL A 85 11.78 11.07 -7.52
CA VAL A 85 13.05 11.37 -8.23
C VAL A 85 13.14 12.86 -8.61
N LYS A 86 12.01 13.51 -8.89
CA LYS A 86 11.97 14.97 -9.12
C LYS A 86 12.23 15.76 -7.83
N ALA A 87 11.72 15.28 -6.70
CA ALA A 87 11.91 15.91 -5.40
C ALA A 87 13.31 15.68 -4.82
N PHE A 88 13.94 14.55 -5.13
CA PHE A 88 15.24 14.13 -4.58
C PHE A 88 16.22 13.74 -5.72
N PRO A 89 16.83 14.73 -6.41
CA PRO A 89 17.62 14.49 -7.62
C PRO A 89 18.93 13.70 -7.42
N TRP A 90 19.34 13.47 -6.17
CA TRP A 90 20.52 12.68 -5.81
C TRP A 90 20.27 11.16 -5.81
N ILE A 91 19.02 10.73 -5.89
CA ILE A 91 18.66 9.32 -6.01
C ILE A 91 19.03 8.82 -7.43
N LYS A 92 20.10 8.02 -7.55
CA LYS A 92 20.75 7.47 -8.76
C LYS A 92 21.21 5.97 -8.69
N ASP A 93 20.34 5.00 -8.32
CA ASP A 93 20.43 3.52 -8.62
C ASP A 93 21.29 2.50 -7.75
N LYS A 94 20.70 1.39 -7.18
CA LYS A 94 21.05 0.45 -5.97
C LYS A 94 20.29 0.50 -4.55
N GLY A 95 19.19 -0.24 -4.38
CA GLY A 95 18.04 0.06 -3.47
C GLY A 95 18.11 0.21 -1.94
N MET A 96 17.13 0.98 -1.44
CA MET A 96 16.49 0.88 -0.12
C MET A 96 14.99 0.58 -0.31
N VAL A 97 14.37 -0.18 0.61
CA VAL A 97 12.92 -0.48 0.57
C VAL A 97 12.19 0.55 1.43
N ILE A 98 11.31 1.34 0.79
CA ILE A 98 10.37 2.24 1.45
C ILE A 98 8.98 1.68 1.24
N ILE A 99 8.23 1.49 2.33
CA ILE A 99 6.85 1.03 2.29
C ILE A 99 5.96 2.22 2.64
N VAL A 100 4.93 2.47 1.84
CA VAL A 100 3.95 3.54 2.06
C VAL A 100 2.59 2.87 2.14
N GLU A 101 2.08 2.72 3.35
CA GLU A 101 0.90 1.89 3.61
C GLU A 101 0.04 2.48 4.73
N ALA A 102 -1.25 2.17 4.72
CA ALA A 102 -2.08 2.49 5.87
C ALA A 102 -1.65 1.62 7.07
N VAL A 103 -1.51 2.25 8.23
CA VAL A 103 -1.19 1.56 9.48
C VAL A 103 -2.38 1.73 10.41
N ILE A 104 -3.03 0.62 10.76
CA ILE A 104 -4.18 0.62 11.65
C ILE A 104 -3.69 0.87 13.08
N ARG A 105 -4.22 1.93 13.70
CA ARG A 105 -4.03 2.26 15.11
C ARG A 105 -5.42 2.27 15.75
N GLU A 106 -5.67 1.31 16.64
CA GLU A 106 -7.02 1.06 17.17
C GLU A 106 -7.42 2.10 18.22
N ASP A 107 -6.43 2.63 18.94
CA ASP A 107 -6.49 3.50 20.10
C ASP A 107 -6.39 5.01 19.78
N GLU A 108 -5.91 5.38 18.60
CA GLU A 108 -5.86 6.77 18.16
C GLU A 108 -7.18 7.22 17.51
N ASP A 109 -7.77 8.31 18.01
CA ASP A 109 -8.87 9.03 17.33
C ASP A 109 -8.31 9.86 16.17
N SER A 110 -7.77 9.16 15.18
CA SER A 110 -7.24 9.72 13.95
C SER A 110 -8.39 10.12 13.03
N LYS A 111 -8.27 11.30 12.40
CA LYS A 111 -9.19 11.76 11.33
C LYS A 111 -9.37 10.73 10.20
N PHE A 112 -8.40 9.84 10.02
CA PHE A 112 -8.38 8.85 8.94
C PHE A 112 -8.73 7.43 9.40
N LYS A 113 -9.09 7.22 10.67
CA LYS A 113 -9.41 5.89 11.22
C LYS A 113 -10.45 5.13 10.38
N TYR A 114 -11.57 5.78 10.07
CA TYR A 114 -12.63 5.16 9.26
C TYR A 114 -12.20 4.91 7.81
N VAL A 115 -11.27 5.72 7.28
CA VAL A 115 -10.73 5.51 5.93
C VAL A 115 -9.81 4.29 5.91
N GLY A 116 -8.97 4.11 6.93
CA GLY A 116 -8.15 2.90 7.09
C GLY A 116 -9.01 1.63 7.17
N LEU A 117 -10.10 1.65 7.95
CA LEU A 117 -11.04 0.52 8.03
C LEU A 117 -11.79 0.28 6.71
N MET A 118 -12.15 1.35 5.99
CA MET A 118 -12.74 1.22 4.66
C MET A 118 -11.78 0.54 3.68
N LEU A 119 -10.50 0.91 3.70
CA LEU A 119 -9.46 0.28 2.88
C LEU A 119 -9.29 -1.20 3.23
N ASP A 120 -9.29 -1.56 4.52
CA ASP A 120 -9.23 -2.96 4.95
C ASP A 120 -10.40 -3.79 4.40
N MET A 121 -11.61 -3.22 4.42
CA MET A 121 -12.79 -3.85 3.82
C MET A 121 -12.67 -3.97 2.29
N ILE A 122 -12.08 -2.99 1.61
CA ILE A 122 -11.81 -3.05 0.17
C ILE A 122 -10.83 -4.19 -0.13
N MET A 123 -9.77 -4.32 0.66
CA MET A 123 -8.77 -5.39 0.53
C MET A 123 -9.40 -6.76 0.74
N LEU A 124 -10.25 -6.92 1.77
CA LEU A 124 -10.99 -8.14 2.04
C LEU A 124 -11.95 -8.53 0.91
N ALA A 125 -12.63 -7.55 0.30
CA ALA A 125 -13.60 -7.80 -0.76
C ALA A 125 -12.93 -8.10 -2.11
N HIS A 126 -11.82 -7.44 -2.44
CA HIS A 126 -11.25 -7.47 -3.79
C HIS A 126 -10.01 -8.34 -3.94
N THR A 127 -9.32 -8.67 -2.85
CA THR A 127 -8.10 -9.46 -2.89
C THR A 127 -8.26 -10.78 -2.14
N ASN A 128 -7.34 -11.70 -2.34
CA ASN A 128 -7.46 -13.02 -1.73
C ASN A 128 -7.21 -12.99 -0.22
N ASN A 129 -6.13 -12.32 0.19
CA ASN A 129 -5.65 -12.29 1.58
C ASN A 129 -5.12 -10.89 1.97
N GLY A 130 -5.46 -9.85 1.20
CA GLY A 130 -5.07 -8.49 1.53
C GLY A 130 -5.80 -8.01 2.77
N LYS A 131 -5.07 -7.24 3.56
CA LYS A 131 -5.55 -6.54 4.75
C LYS A 131 -4.62 -5.38 5.04
N GLU A 132 -5.16 -4.35 5.68
CA GLU A 132 -4.36 -3.34 6.36
C GLU A 132 -3.80 -3.92 7.65
N ARG A 133 -2.68 -3.37 8.12
CA ARG A 133 -1.92 -3.97 9.23
C ARG A 133 -1.68 -2.96 10.34
N THR A 134 -1.61 -3.46 11.56
CA THR A 134 -1.09 -2.68 12.69
C THR A 134 0.43 -2.58 12.61
N GLU A 135 1.01 -1.68 13.41
CA GLU A 135 2.46 -1.55 13.52
C GLU A 135 3.13 -2.84 14.02
N GLU A 136 2.49 -3.55 14.95
CA GLU A 136 2.97 -4.84 15.46
C GLU A 136 3.04 -5.92 14.37
N GLU A 137 2.01 -5.99 13.52
CA GLU A 137 1.97 -6.93 12.39
C GLU A 137 3.06 -6.63 11.36
N TRP A 138 3.28 -5.35 11.06
CA TRP A 138 4.41 -4.92 10.23
C TRP A 138 5.75 -5.33 10.83
N GLY A 139 5.95 -5.11 12.13
CA GLY A 139 7.15 -5.54 12.84
C GLY A 139 7.40 -7.05 12.73
N SER A 140 6.35 -7.87 12.88
CA SER A 140 6.45 -9.33 12.70
C SER A 140 6.89 -9.72 11.29
N ILE A 141 6.30 -9.09 10.26
CA ILE A 141 6.62 -9.40 8.85
C ILE A 141 8.04 -8.97 8.50
N LEU A 142 8.43 -7.75 8.87
CA LEU A 142 9.76 -7.21 8.58
C LEU A 142 10.85 -8.01 9.30
N THR A 143 10.61 -8.41 10.54
CA THR A 143 11.52 -9.29 11.29
C THR A 143 11.69 -10.64 10.60
N LYS A 144 10.57 -11.27 10.18
CA LYS A 144 10.61 -12.55 9.42
C LYS A 144 11.30 -12.42 8.06
N ALA A 145 11.22 -11.25 7.44
CA ALA A 145 11.91 -10.93 6.19
C ALA A 145 13.41 -10.64 6.38
N GLY A 146 13.91 -10.64 7.62
CA GLY A 146 15.34 -10.48 7.92
C GLY A 146 15.80 -9.04 8.15
N PHE A 147 14.88 -8.09 8.36
CA PHE A 147 15.23 -6.73 8.74
C PHE A 147 15.49 -6.65 10.25
N SER A 148 16.56 -5.95 10.65
CA SER A 148 16.98 -5.81 12.06
C SER A 148 16.17 -4.77 12.82
N ARG A 149 15.70 -3.75 12.11
CA ARG A 149 14.97 -2.61 12.66
C ARG A 149 14.00 -2.07 11.63
N PHE A 150 12.93 -1.43 12.11
CA PHE A 150 12.08 -0.61 11.26
C PHE A 150 11.63 0.66 12.01
N THR A 151 11.04 1.59 11.27
CA THR A 151 10.45 2.83 11.81
C THR A 151 9.16 3.11 11.05
N VAL A 152 8.09 3.41 11.78
CA VAL A 152 6.83 3.90 11.21
C VAL A 152 6.72 5.39 11.48
N LYS A 153 6.52 6.19 10.44
CA LYS A 153 6.29 7.62 10.55
C LYS A 153 4.93 8.00 9.97
N PRO A 154 4.00 8.52 10.80
CA PRO A 154 2.79 9.14 10.31
C PRO A 154 3.11 10.34 9.40
N ILE A 155 2.32 10.51 8.35
CA ILE A 155 2.35 11.69 7.48
C ILE A 155 0.95 12.33 7.46
N HIS A 156 0.82 13.52 6.87
CA HIS A 156 -0.48 14.19 6.70
C HIS A 156 -1.34 13.54 5.57
N ALA A 157 -1.47 12.22 5.60
CA ALA A 157 -2.25 11.39 4.69
C ALA A 157 -2.79 10.16 5.44
N VAL A 158 -3.57 9.31 4.75
CA VAL A 158 -4.07 8.04 5.31
C VAL A 158 -2.90 7.08 5.57
N GLN A 159 -1.90 7.10 4.70
CA GLN A 159 -0.73 6.26 4.78
C GLN A 159 0.27 6.74 5.84
N SER A 160 1.13 5.84 6.30
CA SER A 160 2.38 6.13 7.00
C SER A 160 3.55 5.69 6.14
N VAL A 161 4.73 6.26 6.39
CA VAL A 161 5.99 5.79 5.80
C VAL A 161 6.61 4.77 6.75
N ILE A 162 6.83 3.56 6.26
CA ILE A 162 7.51 2.49 6.99
C ILE A 162 8.87 2.26 6.34
N ILE A 163 9.92 2.32 7.14
CA ILE A 163 11.30 2.16 6.70
C ILE A 163 11.87 0.95 7.40
N ALA A 164 12.33 -0.03 6.62
CA ALA A 164 12.95 -1.24 7.12
C ALA A 164 14.46 -1.22 6.84
N TYR A 165 15.26 -1.52 7.86
CA TYR A 165 16.72 -1.46 7.79
C TYR A 165 17.29 -2.88 7.73
N PRO A 166 18.11 -3.21 6.71
CA PRO A 166 18.77 -4.51 6.66
C PRO A 166 19.71 -4.69 7.86
N CYS A 167 20.04 -5.93 8.17
CA CYS A 167 21.08 -6.29 9.15
C CYS A 167 22.46 -5.86 8.69
#